data_AF-A0AAE2BS44-F1
#
_entry.id   AF-A0AAE2BS44-F1
#
_cell.length_a   1.000
_cell.length_b   1.000
_cell.length_c   1.000
_cell.angle_alpha   90.00
_cell.angle_beta   90.00
_cell.angle_gamma   90.00
#
_symmetry.space_group_name_H-M   'P 1'
#
loop_
_entity.id
_entity.type
_entity.pdbx_description
1 polymer ?
#
loop_
_entity_poly.entity_id
_entity_poly.type
_entity_poly.pdbx_seq_one_letter_code
_entity_poly.pdbx_strand_id
1 'polypeptide(L)'
;RIMDSEKTSIWKAMTKTPASIALIVYSFLALWFVGGLSVFHLYLISVNQSTYEKFRYHFSRHTNPFNKGIVKNFTEVFCSSIPESKINFRAKVQKKSGMPP
;
A
#
# COMPACT_ATOMS: atom_id res chain seq x y z
N ARG A 1 -28.71 -12.35 31.74
CA ARG A 1 -28.36 -13.77 31.42
C ARG A 1 -29.14 -14.24 30.19
N ILE A 2 -29.14 -13.45 29.10
CA ILE A 2 -29.96 -13.68 27.89
C ILE A 2 -29.05 -13.76 26.65
N MET A 3 -27.94 -13.00 26.64
CA MET A 3 -26.95 -12.96 25.56
C MET A 3 -26.22 -14.30 25.33
N ASP A 4 -26.07 -15.15 26.36
CA ASP A 4 -25.45 -16.47 26.22
C ASP A 4 -26.37 -17.47 25.48
N SER A 5 -27.69 -17.32 25.62
CA SER A 5 -28.69 -18.12 24.90
C SER A 5 -28.72 -17.80 23.41
N GLU A 6 -28.53 -16.54 23.05
CA GLU A 6 -28.52 -16.10 21.65
C GLU A 6 -27.20 -16.48 20.96
N LYS A 7 -26.06 -16.29 21.64
CA LYS A 7 -24.76 -16.75 21.13
C LYS A 7 -24.73 -18.26 20.89
N THR A 8 -25.29 -19.04 21.81
CA THR A 8 -25.38 -20.49 21.63
C THR A 8 -26.34 -20.89 20.51
N SER A 9 -27.43 -20.14 20.26
CA SER A 9 -28.32 -20.42 19.12
C SER A 9 -27.66 -20.12 17.78
N ILE A 10 -26.94 -19.01 17.65
CA ILE A 10 -26.19 -18.63 16.44
C ILE A 10 -25.08 -19.65 16.17
N TRP A 11 -24.29 -20.00 17.20
CA TRP A 11 -23.27 -21.06 17.07
C TRP A 11 -23.86 -22.41 16.68
N LYS A 12 -25.02 -22.78 17.26
CA LYS A 12 -25.73 -24.02 16.93
C LYS A 12 -26.33 -24.01 15.52
N ALA A 13 -26.69 -22.85 15.00
CA ALA A 13 -27.13 -22.68 13.62
C ALA A 13 -25.95 -22.74 12.64
N MET A 14 -24.81 -22.12 12.98
CA MET A 14 -23.61 -22.17 12.15
C MET A 14 -23.03 -23.58 12.04
N THR A 15 -23.08 -24.39 13.11
CA THR A 15 -22.61 -25.79 13.06
C THR A 15 -23.47 -26.70 12.20
N LYS A 16 -24.70 -26.29 11.84
CA LYS A 16 -25.56 -27.01 10.89
C LYS A 16 -25.14 -26.81 9.44
N THR A 17 -24.41 -25.74 9.13
CA THR A 17 -23.93 -25.41 7.79
C THR A 17 -22.41 -25.24 7.77
N PRO A 18 -21.63 -26.34 7.74
CA PRO A 18 -20.17 -26.28 7.78
C PRO A 18 -19.57 -25.43 6.65
N ALA A 19 -20.25 -25.36 5.49
CA ALA A 19 -19.87 -24.49 4.38
C ALA A 19 -19.87 -23.00 4.75
N SER A 20 -20.84 -22.53 5.55
CA SER A 20 -20.93 -21.13 5.98
C SER A 20 -19.79 -20.77 6.94
N ILE A 21 -19.42 -21.68 7.85
CA ILE A 21 -18.28 -21.49 8.75
C ILE A 21 -16.98 -21.39 7.94
N ALA A 22 -16.78 -22.28 6.96
CA ALA A 22 -15.61 -22.25 6.10
C ALA A 22 -15.50 -20.92 5.34
N LEU A 23 -16.61 -20.41 4.81
CA LEU A 23 -16.69 -19.10 4.16
C LEU A 23 -16.32 -17.96 5.11
N ILE A 24 -16.86 -17.93 6.33
CA ILE A 24 -16.54 -16.89 7.32
C ILE A 24 -15.05 -16.89 7.67
N VAL A 25 -14.47 -18.07 7.92
CA VAL A 25 -13.03 -18.19 8.23
C VAL A 25 -12.19 -17.75 7.02
N TYR A 26 -12.54 -18.19 5.81
CA TYR A 26 -11.84 -17.80 4.60
C TYR A 26 -11.90 -16.28 4.37
N SER A 27 -13.09 -15.68 4.48
CA SER A 27 -13.27 -14.23 4.36
C SER A 27 -12.50 -13.48 5.44
N PHE A 28 -12.47 -13.97 6.67
CA PHE A 28 -11.73 -13.36 7.77
C PHE A 28 -10.22 -13.36 7.49
N LEU A 29 -9.66 -14.49 7.04
CA LEU A 29 -8.25 -14.61 6.68
C LEU A 29 -7.92 -13.72 5.47
N ALA A 30 -8.76 -13.72 4.43
CA ALA A 30 -8.57 -12.89 3.25
C ALA A 30 -8.57 -11.39 3.60
N LEU A 31 -9.56 -10.94 4.40
CA LEU A 31 -9.64 -9.57 4.88
C LEU A 31 -8.44 -9.19 5.74
N TRP A 32 -7.95 -10.10 6.57
CA TRP A 32 -6.78 -9.86 7.41
C TRP A 32 -5.51 -9.64 6.57
N PHE A 33 -5.27 -10.50 5.58
CA PHE A 33 -4.13 -10.36 4.66
C PHE A 33 -4.22 -9.09 3.82
N VAL A 34 -5.38 -8.83 3.21
CA VAL A 34 -5.60 -7.63 2.39
C VAL A 34 -5.47 -6.37 3.26
N GLY A 35 -6.09 -6.34 4.44
CA GLY A 35 -6.04 -5.21 5.35
C GLY A 35 -4.62 -4.91 5.85
N GLY A 36 -3.87 -5.94 6.24
CA GLY A 36 -2.47 -5.78 6.68
C GLY A 36 -1.58 -5.20 5.57
N LEU A 37 -1.73 -5.70 4.35
CA LEU A 37 -0.99 -5.18 3.20
C LEU A 37 -1.41 -3.74 2.86
N SER A 38 -2.71 -3.44 2.89
CA SER A 38 -3.22 -2.08 2.67
C SER A 38 -2.66 -1.09 3.70
N VAL A 39 -2.65 -1.42 5.00
CA VAL A 39 -2.07 -0.56 6.04
C VAL A 39 -0.57 -0.36 5.82
N PHE A 40 0.16 -1.41 5.42
CA PHE A 40 1.58 -1.30 5.11
C PHE A 40 1.84 -0.35 3.93
N HIS A 41 1.03 -0.41 2.88
CA HIS A 41 1.13 0.51 1.75
C HIS A 41 0.68 1.93 2.13
N LEU A 42 -0.37 2.09 2.94
CA LEU A 42 -0.79 3.38 3.47
C LEU A 42 0.31 4.01 4.32
N TYR A 43 1.05 3.22 5.10
CA TYR A 43 2.22 3.67 5.84
C TYR A 43 3.31 4.20 4.92
N LEU A 44 3.66 3.45 3.86
CA LEU A 44 4.64 3.86 2.85
C LEU A 44 4.23 5.18 2.15
N ILE A 45 2.95 5.31 1.80
CA ILE A 45 2.37 6.54 1.23
C ILE A 45 2.50 7.70 2.23
N SER A 46 2.22 7.47 3.51
CA SER A 46 2.28 8.50 4.56
C SER A 46 3.67 9.11 4.71
N VAL A 47 4.71 8.29 4.53
CA VAL A 47 6.11 8.74 4.63
C VAL A 47 6.72 9.10 3.28
N ASN A 48 5.92 9.09 2.20
CA ASN A 48 6.34 9.29 0.81
C ASN A 48 7.60 8.49 0.46
N GLN A 49 7.58 7.19 0.81
CA GLN A 49 8.68 6.26 0.59
C GLN A 49 8.18 5.08 -0.22
N SER A 50 8.91 4.68 -1.26
CA SER A 50 8.55 3.49 -2.03
C SER A 50 8.91 2.20 -1.27
N THR A 51 8.19 1.12 -1.55
CA THR A 51 8.49 -0.20 -0.96
C THR A 51 9.96 -0.59 -1.18
N TYR A 52 10.49 -0.29 -2.36
CA TYR A 52 11.88 -0.55 -2.74
C TYR A 52 12.88 0.25 -1.88
N GLU A 53 12.60 1.53 -1.61
CA GLU A 53 13.43 2.38 -0.75
C GLU A 53 13.46 1.91 0.70
N LYS A 54 12.36 1.33 1.21
CA LYS A 54 12.31 0.73 2.54
C LYS A 54 13.17 -0.53 2.62
N PHE A 55 13.17 -1.37 1.59
CA PHE A 55 14.01 -2.57 1.53
C PHE A 55 15.51 -2.26 1.36
N ARG A 56 15.87 -1.15 0.69
CA ARG A 56 17.27 -0.78 0.43
C ARG A 56 17.92 0.05 1.55
N TYR A 57 17.21 0.33 2.66
CA TYR A 57 17.69 1.19 3.75
C TYR A 57 18.18 2.58 3.28
N HIS A 58 17.69 3.06 2.13
CA HIS A 58 18.26 4.24 1.47
C HIS A 58 18.17 5.52 2.33
N PHE A 59 17.13 5.62 3.16
CA PHE A 59 16.89 6.76 4.06
C PHE A 59 17.18 6.47 5.54
N SER A 60 17.74 5.31 5.90
CA SER A 60 18.04 5.03 7.31
C SER A 60 19.16 5.90 7.89
N ARG A 61 19.95 6.55 7.03
CA ARG A 61 21.00 7.51 7.41
C ARG A 61 20.65 8.97 7.15
N HIS A 62 19.59 9.28 6.40
CA HIS A 62 19.24 10.64 5.97
C HIS A 62 17.73 10.86 6.04
N THR A 63 17.29 11.98 6.61
CA THR A 63 15.89 12.39 6.67
C THR A 63 15.29 12.41 5.27
N ASN A 64 14.11 11.79 5.07
CA ASN A 64 13.48 11.71 3.74
C ASN A 64 13.14 13.13 3.21
N PRO A 65 13.85 13.64 2.18
CA PRO A 65 13.60 14.97 1.63
C PRO A 65 12.27 15.05 0.87
N PHE A 66 11.66 13.91 0.53
CA PHE A 66 10.38 13.82 -0.16
C PHE A 66 9.19 13.79 0.80
N ASN A 67 9.41 13.66 2.11
CA ASN A 67 8.33 13.68 3.09
C ASN A 67 7.88 15.13 3.35
N LYS A 68 6.72 15.51 2.79
CA LYS A 68 6.11 16.86 2.96
C LYS A 68 5.05 16.90 4.07
N GLY A 69 4.90 15.80 4.84
CA GLY A 69 3.89 15.60 5.87
C GLY A 69 2.74 14.69 5.41
N ILE A 70 2.12 13.97 6.35
CA ILE A 70 1.14 12.90 6.10
C ILE A 70 0.05 13.36 5.13
N VAL A 71 -0.66 14.45 5.46
CA VAL A 71 -1.79 14.95 4.64
C VAL A 71 -1.35 15.33 3.22
N LYS A 72 -0.21 16.03 3.08
CA LYS A 72 0.30 16.44 1.76
C LYS A 72 0.76 15.25 0.92
N ASN A 73 1.39 14.26 1.54
CA ASN A 73 1.82 13.04 0.84
C ASN A 73 0.59 12.22 0.37
N PHE A 74 -0.46 12.13 1.18
CA PHE A 74 -1.74 11.52 0.77
C PHE A 74 -2.40 12.28 -0.38
N THR A 75 -2.49 13.61 -0.30
CA THR A 75 -3.03 14.42 -1.39
C THR A 75 -2.18 14.31 -2.66
N GLU A 76 -0.85 14.18 -2.55
CA GLU A 76 0.03 13.94 -3.70
C GLU A 76 -0.25 12.56 -4.33
N VAL A 77 -0.42 11.50 -3.54
CA VAL A 77 -0.68 10.16 -4.11
C VAL A 77 -2.10 9.98 -4.65
N PHE A 78 -3.12 10.51 -3.97
CA PHE A 78 -4.53 10.29 -4.34
C PHE A 78 -5.13 11.39 -5.21
N CYS A 79 -4.59 12.62 -5.16
CA CYS A 79 -5.20 13.78 -5.81
C CYS A 79 -4.23 14.56 -6.72
N SER A 80 -2.97 14.16 -6.87
CA SER A 80 -2.08 14.81 -7.84
C SER A 80 -2.06 14.07 -9.17
N SER A 81 -1.92 14.85 -10.24
CA SER A 81 -1.69 14.31 -11.57
C SER A 81 -0.26 13.80 -11.67
N ILE A 82 -0.07 12.63 -12.31
CA ILE A 82 1.23 12.00 -12.48
C ILE A 82 2.18 13.01 -13.13
N PRO A 83 3.34 13.33 -12.51
CA PRO A 83 4.26 14.30 -13.09
C PRO A 83 4.77 13.81 -14.44
N GLU A 84 4.85 14.73 -15.39
CA GLU A 84 5.34 14.47 -16.75
C GLU A 84 6.72 13.78 -16.73
N SER A 85 6.89 12.82 -17.64
CA SER A 85 8.14 12.06 -17.78
C SER A 85 9.32 13.01 -17.98
N LYS A 86 10.29 12.99 -17.05
CA LYS A 86 11.56 13.72 -17.22
C LYS A 86 12.46 13.12 -18.30
N ILE A 87 12.10 11.96 -18.84
CA ILE A 87 12.84 11.28 -19.90
C ILE A 87 12.05 11.41 -21.21
N ASN A 88 12.58 12.23 -22.11
CA ASN A 88 12.11 12.29 -23.48
C ASN A 88 12.75 11.16 -24.28
N PHE A 89 12.14 9.97 -24.28
CA PHE A 89 12.62 8.81 -25.08
C PHE A 89 12.68 9.08 -26.59
N ARG A 90 12.00 10.14 -27.05
CA ARG A 90 12.01 10.59 -28.44
C ARG A 90 12.97 11.77 -28.70
N ALA A 91 13.69 12.24 -27.69
CA ALA A 91 14.67 13.32 -27.89
C ALA A 91 15.83 12.81 -28.78
N LYS A 92 16.14 13.57 -29.83
CA LYS A 92 17.31 13.29 -30.67
C LYS A 92 18.58 13.54 -29.84
N VAL A 93 19.46 12.55 -29.79
CA VAL A 93 20.76 12.68 -29.11
C VAL A 93 21.56 13.81 -29.76
N GLN A 94 21.97 14.80 -28.98
CA GLN A 94 22.90 15.81 -29.46
C GLN A 94 24.26 15.14 -29.71
N LYS A 95 24.67 15.07 -30.99
CA LYS A 95 26.02 14.67 -31.35
C LYS A 95 26.97 15.72 -30.77
N LYS A 96 27.75 15.37 -29.74
CA LYS A 96 28.83 16.22 -29.24
C LYS A 96 29.69 16.61 -30.45
N SER A 97 29.69 17.90 -30.79
CA SER A 97 30.58 18.44 -31.80
C SER A 97 32.02 18.19 -31.34
N GLY A 98 32.84 17.72 -32.28
CA GLY A 98 34.16 17.15 -32.03
C GLY A 98 35.02 17.99 -31.08
N MET A 99 35.72 17.27 -30.22
CA MET A 99 36.87 17.78 -29.50
C MET A 99 37.84 18.39 -30.52
N PRO A 100 38.22 19.67 -30.41
CA PRO A 100 39.31 20.19 -31.22
C PRO A 100 40.61 19.44 -30.84
N PRO A 101 41.56 19.29 -31.78
CA PRO A 101 42.76 18.47 -31.61
C PRO A 101 43.64 18.90 -30.44
#